data_AF-T1FZB5-F1
#
_entry.id   AF-T1FZB5-F1
#
_cell.length_a   1.000
_cell.length_b   1.000
_cell.length_c   1.000
_cell.angle_alpha   90.00
_cell.angle_beta   90.00
_cell.angle_gamma   90.00
#
_symmetry.space_group_name_H-M   'P 1'
#
loop_
_entity.id
_entity.type
_entity.pdbx_description
1 polymer ?
#
loop_
_entity_poly.entity_id
_entity_poly.type
_entity_poly.pdbx_seq_one_letter_code
_entity_poly.pdbx_strand_id
1 'polypeptide(L)'
;KYFSTSAPVTPGYLGCYNDVDAASDKDLNLANTNQPAMTIESCITYCLQNDYLYAGLQAGRNCYCGNSYGKHGKALDSDCNSKCAGSITETCGGTLKNSIYSRKHVS
;
A
#
# COMPACT_ATOMS: atom_id res chain seq x y z
N LYS A 1 26.83 9.03 9.35
CA LYS A 1 26.89 7.66 8.78
C LYS A 1 25.88 7.63 7.64
N TYR A 2 26.37 7.83 6.42
CA TYR A 2 25.58 7.95 5.22
C TYR A 2 25.12 6.57 4.78
N PHE A 3 23.82 6.30 4.79
CA PHE A 3 23.24 5.25 3.96
C PHE A 3 22.49 5.94 2.81
N SER A 4 23.24 6.17 1.73
CA SER A 4 22.72 6.57 0.43
C SER A 4 23.05 5.44 -0.54
N THR A 5 22.04 4.60 -0.81
CA THR A 5 21.62 4.08 -2.13
C THR A 5 20.35 3.28 -1.84
N SER A 6 19.24 3.65 -2.47
CA SER A 6 17.97 2.91 -2.33
C SER A 6 18.16 1.50 -2.90
N ALA A 7 18.37 0.52 -2.03
CA ALA A 7 18.23 -0.88 -2.40
C ALA A 7 16.85 -1.06 -3.07
N PRO A 8 16.74 -1.89 -4.13
CA PRO A 8 15.45 -2.15 -4.77
C PRO A 8 14.43 -2.61 -3.73
N VAL A 9 13.37 -1.84 -3.53
CA VAL A 9 12.25 -2.25 -2.68
C VAL A 9 11.57 -3.40 -3.40
N THR A 10 11.76 -4.63 -2.91
CA THR A 10 11.02 -5.78 -3.43
C THR A 10 9.66 -5.83 -2.74
N PRO A 11 8.54 -5.65 -3.46
CA PRO A 11 7.23 -5.66 -2.83
C PRO A 11 6.89 -7.05 -2.26
N GLY A 12 6.53 -7.10 -0.98
CA GLY A 12 5.97 -8.30 -0.35
C GLY A 12 4.45 -8.26 -0.38
N TYR A 13 3.80 -8.66 -1.47
CA TYR A 13 2.34 -8.69 -1.54
C TYR A 13 1.77 -9.70 -0.52
N LEU A 14 0.85 -9.23 0.33
CA LEU A 14 0.21 -10.01 1.40
C LEU A 14 -1.26 -10.32 1.14
N GLY A 15 -1.84 -9.74 0.07
CA GLY A 15 -3.22 -9.99 -0.35
C GLY A 15 -4.07 -8.72 -0.43
N CYS A 16 -5.30 -8.91 -0.88
CA CYS A 16 -6.34 -7.89 -0.93
C CYS A 16 -7.19 -7.91 0.35
N TYR A 17 -7.45 -6.75 0.94
CA TYR A 17 -8.21 -6.60 2.18
C TYR A 17 -9.31 -5.54 2.05
N ASN A 18 -10.41 -5.73 2.77
CA ASN A 18 -11.51 -4.77 2.75
C ASN A 18 -11.12 -3.46 3.45
N ASP A 19 -11.74 -2.38 3.00
CA ASP A 19 -11.75 -1.10 3.70
C ASP A 19 -13.18 -0.55 3.75
N VAL A 20 -13.36 0.54 4.50
CA VAL A 20 -14.65 1.19 4.69
C VAL A 20 -14.61 2.65 4.27
N ASP A 21 -15.77 3.21 3.93
CA ASP A 21 -15.94 4.64 3.67
C ASP A 21 -16.13 5.42 4.98
N ALA A 22 -15.15 5.28 5.88
CA ALA A 22 -15.11 5.99 7.15
C ALA A 22 -13.65 6.33 7.47
N ALA A 23 -13.32 7.63 7.42
CA ALA A 23 -11.95 8.10 7.63
C ALA A 23 -11.36 7.69 8.99
N SER A 24 -12.20 7.65 10.04
CA SER A 24 -11.81 7.20 11.39
C SER A 24 -11.63 5.69 11.52
N ASP A 25 -12.09 4.91 10.54
CA ASP A 25 -12.13 3.44 10.62
C ASP A 25 -11.42 2.77 9.44
N LYS A 26 -10.48 3.48 8.79
CA LYS A 26 -9.62 2.92 7.75
C LYS A 26 -8.86 1.69 8.23
N ASP A 27 -8.70 0.69 7.37
CA ASP A 27 -7.93 -0.53 7.65
C ASP A 27 -6.48 -0.20 8.07
N LEU A 28 -5.84 0.74 7.34
CA LEU A 28 -4.56 1.36 7.67
C LEU A 28 -4.81 2.84 7.93
N ASN A 29 -4.55 3.31 9.15
CA ASN A 29 -5.04 4.61 9.64
C ASN A 29 -3.95 5.51 10.26
N LEU A 30 -2.66 5.20 10.09
CA LEU A 30 -1.59 5.96 10.75
C LEU A 30 -1.06 7.12 9.89
N ALA A 31 -0.96 6.92 8.58
CA ALA A 31 -0.63 7.98 7.63
C ALA A 31 -1.24 7.69 6.26
N ASN A 32 -1.37 8.71 5.43
CA ASN A 32 -1.81 8.54 4.04
C ASN A 32 -1.24 9.61 3.12
N THR A 33 -1.22 9.29 1.83
CA THR A 33 -0.97 10.25 0.75
C THR A 33 -1.78 9.84 -0.48
N ASN A 34 -2.13 10.83 -1.30
CA ASN A 34 -2.67 10.62 -2.64
C ASN A 34 -1.66 11.16 -3.65
N GLN A 35 -1.30 10.38 -4.67
CA GLN A 35 -0.32 10.80 -5.69
C GLN A 35 -0.88 10.60 -7.10
N PRO A 36 -0.76 11.59 -8.02
CA PRO A 36 -1.17 11.43 -9.41
C PRO A 36 -0.33 10.40 -10.18
N ALA A 37 0.91 10.16 -9.76
CA ALA A 37 1.81 9.16 -10.33
C ALA A 37 2.11 8.02 -9.34
N MET A 38 1.08 7.52 -8.65
CA MET A 38 1.22 6.43 -7.68
C MET A 38 1.74 5.14 -8.34
N THR A 39 2.73 4.52 -7.72
CA THR A 39 3.22 3.14 -7.99
C THR A 39 3.26 2.33 -6.69
N ILE A 40 3.37 1.01 -6.78
CA ILE A 40 3.54 0.13 -5.62
C ILE A 40 4.76 0.55 -4.78
N GLU A 41 5.90 0.77 -5.43
CA GLU A 41 7.17 1.12 -4.80
C GLU A 41 7.11 2.47 -4.12
N SER A 42 6.42 3.44 -4.73
CA SER A 42 6.27 4.78 -4.16
C SER A 42 5.50 4.76 -2.83
N CYS A 43 4.42 3.97 -2.75
CA CYS A 43 3.66 3.82 -1.51
C CYS A 43 4.45 3.07 -0.43
N ILE A 44 5.11 1.96 -0.80
CA ILE A 44 5.95 1.22 0.15
C ILE A 44 7.07 2.12 0.69
N THR A 45 7.74 2.86 -0.19
CA THR A 45 8.81 3.79 0.20
C THR A 45 8.30 4.86 1.14
N TYR A 46 7.15 5.48 0.84
CA TYR A 46 6.52 6.49 1.70
C TYR A 46 6.25 5.94 3.10
N CYS A 47 5.63 4.75 3.21
CA CYS A 47 5.33 4.16 4.52
C CYS A 47 6.60 3.78 5.29
N LEU A 48 7.62 3.25 4.61
CA LEU A 48 8.89 2.88 5.25
C LEU A 48 9.68 4.11 5.74
N GLN A 49 9.72 5.19 4.97
CA GLN A 49 10.40 6.42 5.36
C GLN A 49 9.74 7.10 6.56
N ASN A 50 8.51 6.73 6.89
CA ASN A 50 7.76 7.18 8.06
C ASN A 50 7.64 6.09 9.14
N ASP A 51 8.51 5.07 9.11
CA ASP A 51 8.63 4.00 10.12
C ASP A 51 7.36 3.13 10.29
N TYR A 52 6.55 2.97 9.24
CA TYR A 52 5.40 2.07 9.23
C TYR A 52 5.71 0.70 8.63
N LEU A 53 5.09 -0.36 9.17
CA LEU A 53 5.34 -1.75 8.77
C LEU A 53 4.67 -2.16 7.46
N TYR A 54 3.50 -1.58 7.17
CA TYR A 54 2.66 -1.97 6.05
C TYR A 54 2.23 -0.77 5.21
N ALA A 55 2.15 -1.03 3.91
CA ALA A 55 1.59 -0.12 2.92
C ALA A 55 0.31 -0.74 2.32
N GLY A 56 -0.73 0.07 2.20
CA GLY A 56 -1.99 -0.29 1.58
C GLY A 56 -2.28 0.63 0.41
N LEU A 57 -2.34 0.09 -0.80
CA LEU A 57 -2.73 0.85 -1.99
C LEU A 57 -4.21 0.67 -2.26
N GLN A 58 -4.90 1.77 -2.58
CA GLN A 58 -6.34 1.80 -2.83
C GLN A 58 -6.69 2.70 -4.00
N ALA A 59 -7.66 2.27 -4.80
CA ALA A 59 -8.26 3.05 -5.90
C ALA A 59 -7.22 3.69 -6.85
N GLY A 60 -6.09 3.02 -7.09
CA GLY A 60 -5.08 3.44 -8.07
C GLY A 60 -4.17 4.62 -7.65
N ARG A 61 -4.57 5.41 -6.64
CA ARG A 61 -3.90 6.68 -6.28
C ARG A 61 -3.66 6.89 -4.80
N ASN A 62 -4.38 6.17 -3.94
CA ASN A 62 -4.30 6.33 -2.50
C ASN A 62 -3.28 5.36 -1.92
N CYS A 63 -2.46 5.86 -1.01
CA CYS A 63 -1.54 5.09 -0.19
C CYS A 63 -1.89 5.33 1.27
N TYR A 64 -2.01 4.24 2.03
CA TYR A 64 -2.27 4.23 3.46
C TYR A 64 -1.16 3.46 4.16
N CYS A 65 -0.73 3.94 5.32
CA CYS A 65 0.30 3.32 6.13
C CYS A 65 -0.26 2.89 7.48
N GLY A 66 0.25 1.78 7.99
CA GLY A 66 -0.21 1.18 9.22
C GLY A 66 0.78 0.18 9.79
N ASN A 67 0.63 -0.10 11.07
CA ASN A 67 1.37 -1.16 11.77
C ASN A 67 0.51 -2.41 12.04
N SER A 68 -0.72 -2.40 11.52
CA SER A 68 -1.64 -3.53 11.44
C SER A 68 -2.51 -3.37 10.20
N TYR A 69 -3.18 -4.44 9.78
CA TYR A 69 -4.11 -4.47 8.64
C TYR A 69 -5.11 -5.61 8.81
N GLY A 70 -6.14 -5.63 7.98
CA GLY A 70 -7.12 -6.71 7.88
C GLY A 70 -8.21 -6.70 8.93
N LYS A 71 -8.47 -5.59 9.61
CA LYS A 71 -9.55 -5.51 10.62
C LYS A 71 -10.95 -5.68 10.00
N HIS A 72 -11.07 -5.40 8.70
CA HIS A 72 -12.30 -5.58 7.91
C HIS A 72 -12.32 -6.91 7.12
N GLY A 73 -11.35 -7.79 7.38
CA GLY A 73 -11.24 -9.09 6.73
C GLY A 73 -10.61 -9.06 5.33
N LYS A 74 -10.27 -10.26 4.86
CA LYS A 74 -9.64 -10.48 3.55
C LYS A 74 -10.70 -10.40 2.44
N ALA A 75 -10.33 -9.80 1.31
CA ALA A 75 -11.13 -9.76 0.08
C ALA A 75 -10.58 -10.77 -0.95
N LEU A 76 -11.26 -10.91 -2.09
CA LEU A 76 -10.68 -11.64 -3.21
C LEU A 76 -9.57 -10.81 -3.83
N ASP A 77 -8.46 -11.44 -4.24
CA ASP A 77 -7.38 -10.71 -4.91
C ASP A 77 -7.85 -10.03 -6.21
N SER A 78 -8.90 -10.58 -6.86
CA SER A 78 -9.55 -9.99 -8.02
C SER A 78 -10.27 -8.65 -7.75
N ASP A 79 -10.57 -8.34 -6.49
CA ASP A 79 -11.21 -7.07 -6.10
C ASP A 79 -10.19 -5.93 -6.05
N CYS A 80 -8.90 -6.26 -5.88
CA CYS A 80 -7.79 -5.32 -5.99
C CYS A 80 -7.31 -5.26 -7.45
N ASN A 81 -8.11 -4.63 -8.31
CA ASN A 81 -7.90 -4.60 -9.76
C ASN A 81 -7.69 -3.19 -10.36
N SER A 82 -7.61 -2.14 -9.54
CA SER A 82 -7.38 -0.77 -9.99
C SER A 82 -5.93 -0.58 -10.44
N LYS A 83 -5.74 -0.08 -11.66
CA LYS A 83 -4.41 0.27 -12.15
C LYS A 83 -3.79 1.40 -11.34
N CYS A 84 -2.49 1.30 -11.09
CA CYS A 84 -1.74 2.38 -10.49
C CYS A 84 -1.70 3.59 -11.43
N ALA A 85 -1.92 4.79 -10.92
CA ALA A 85 -1.97 5.97 -11.77
C ALA A 85 -0.61 6.34 -12.40
N GLY A 86 0.50 5.96 -11.76
CA GLY A 86 1.85 6.10 -12.29
C GLY A 86 2.36 4.90 -13.09
N SER A 87 1.64 3.78 -13.14
CA SER A 87 2.10 2.54 -13.76
C SER A 87 0.93 1.65 -14.20
N ILE A 88 0.70 1.54 -15.52
CA ILE A 88 -0.40 0.73 -16.07
C ILE A 88 -0.18 -0.78 -15.94
N THR A 89 1.05 -1.20 -15.70
CA THR A 89 1.44 -2.60 -15.50
C THR A 89 1.22 -3.07 -14.07
N GLU A 90 1.12 -2.15 -13.12
CA GLU A 90 0.89 -2.44 -11.71
C GLU A 90 -0.58 -2.29 -11.32
N THR A 91 -0.92 -2.88 -10.17
CA THR A 91 -2.27 -2.84 -9.61
C THR A 91 -2.21 -2.34 -8.18
N CYS A 92 -2.99 -1.31 -7.88
CA CYS A 92 -2.95 -0.49 -6.67
C CYS A 92 -4.30 -0.52 -5.95
N GLY A 93 -4.69 -1.70 -5.49
CA GLY A 93 -5.93 -1.91 -4.74
C GLY A 93 -7.20 -1.88 -5.60
N GLY A 94 -8.30 -1.51 -4.97
CA GLY A 94 -9.61 -1.36 -5.58
C GLY A 94 -10.44 -0.30 -4.85
N THR A 95 -11.68 -0.07 -5.26
CA THR A 95 -12.59 0.79 -4.50
C THR A 95 -12.90 0.13 -3.16
N LEU A 96 -12.51 0.77 -2.05
CA LEU A 96 -12.62 0.21 -0.69
C LEU A 96 -11.96 -1.18 -0.54
N LYS A 97 -10.84 -1.35 -1.23
CA LYS A 97 -10.02 -2.56 -1.21
C LYS A 97 -8.54 -2.16 -1.20
N ASN A 98 -7.79 -2.69 -0.24
CA ASN A 98 -6.38 -2.39 -0.07
C ASN A 98 -5.54 -3.57 -0.57
N SER A 99 -4.67 -3.32 -1.55
CA SER A 99 -3.54 -4.22 -1.81
C SER A 99 -2.50 -3.98 -0.73
N ILE A 100 -2.28 -4.97 0.14
CA ILE A 100 -1.38 -4.86 1.28
C ILE A 100 0.00 -5.38 0.92
N TYR A 101 1.02 -4.58 1.26
CA TYR A 101 2.42 -4.92 1.08
C TYR A 101 3.19 -4.74 2.38
N SER A 102 4.13 -5.66 2.63
CA SER A 102 5.22 -5.47 3.58
C SER A 102 6.55 -5.35 2.85
N ARG A 103 7.59 -5.00 3.61
CA ARG A 103 8.97 -5.15 3.15
C ARG A 103 9.31 -6.63 2.96
N LYS A 104 9.70 -7.06 1.75
CA LYS A 104 10.63 -8.19 1.64
C LYS A 104 12.03 -7.63 1.82
N HIS A 105 12.67 -7.94 2.94
CA HIS A 105 14.10 -7.72 3.07
C HIS A 105 14.80 -8.71 2.15
N VAL A 106 15.44 -8.22 1.10
CA VAL A 106 16.51 -8.98 0.45
C VAL A 106 17.71 -8.79 1.36
N SER A 107 18.04 -9.86 2.10
CA SER A 107 19.29 -10.00 2.87
C SER A 107 20.51 -9.87 1.97
#